data_AF-A0A081FWW4-F1
#
_entry.id   AF-A0A081FWW4-F1
#
_cell.length_a   1.000
_cell.length_b   1.000
_cell.length_c   1.000
_cell.angle_alpha   90.00
_cell.angle_beta   90.00
_cell.angle_gamma   90.00
#
_symmetry.space_group_name_H-M   'P 1'
#
loop_
_entity.id
_entity.type
_entity.pdbx_description
1 polymer ?
#
loop_
_entity_poly.entity_id
_entity_poly.type
_entity_poly.pdbx_seq_one_letter_code
_entity_poly.pdbx_strand_id
1 'polypeptide(L)'
;MKRSIAQYLIIALTLATTLLLSGGYLASYLDILYETEEVYDAELAQAARVMESLFINQDEDDTALRIHLPEQVATQQTESSDLGHRYEKKLAFQIWDDKGRPLLGNSDDSAVLNWDNRPGYGYEHDRRWRTFMLHSDSGLWIKVGQDMEIREEIAEEINKHNIQPLLLIIPLLWILIWLIVRRGLKPLGRVSSELYRRGPEYLDPIDISSAPKEIVGVVYSINRLMKALERSLQQQKRFTSNAAHELRTPLAGIRIQAQNLLLNDADNLVTQQQIISGVDRLSHMVNQLLTLSRLESGERQSHFELVDMHAALDGLLQDQRRMIRARKLEVSLSPAHPIHARVTPDCVDILLRNLLDNALRYTPDGGRVQIEVVQQKGDLHVRICDTGPGLDDEQKLRVFDRFYRAAGQDSDGCGIGLSIVQEICERTGYRVELSDTPLAPQGLCAELICPGAAAAAAD
;
A
#
# COMPACT_ATOMS: atom_id res chain seq x y z
N MET A 1 -6.57 8.44 21.60
CA MET A 1 -7.63 8.01 20.65
C MET A 1 -7.15 8.24 19.22
N LYS A 2 -6.99 7.18 18.41
CA LYS A 2 -6.65 7.34 16.98
C LYS A 2 -7.86 7.93 16.25
N ARG A 3 -7.73 9.13 15.70
CA ARG A 3 -8.81 9.79 14.93
C ARG A 3 -8.97 9.08 13.58
N SER A 4 -10.21 8.91 13.14
CA SER A 4 -10.50 8.34 11.81
C SER A 4 -9.91 9.23 10.71
N ILE A 5 -9.38 8.64 9.64
CA ILE A 5 -8.91 9.38 8.45
C ILE A 5 -10.01 10.30 7.91
N ALA A 6 -11.27 9.86 7.96
CA ALA A 6 -12.42 10.68 7.58
C ALA A 6 -12.55 11.94 8.46
N GLN A 7 -12.38 11.82 9.77
CA GLN A 7 -12.45 12.95 10.69
C GLN A 7 -11.30 13.91 10.48
N TYR A 8 -10.09 13.38 10.27
CA TYR A 8 -8.92 14.20 9.95
C TYR A 8 -9.13 15.00 8.66
N LEU A 9 -9.54 14.34 7.57
CA LEU A 9 -9.80 15.00 6.29
C LEU A 9 -10.89 16.06 6.39
N ILE A 10 -12.01 15.77 7.07
CA ILE A 10 -13.09 16.75 7.27
C ILE A 10 -12.54 17.99 7.99
N ILE A 11 -11.87 17.81 9.14
CA ILE A 11 -11.34 18.93 9.93
C ILE A 11 -10.31 19.73 9.11
N ALA A 12 -9.37 19.06 8.43
CA ALA A 12 -8.32 19.70 7.66
C ALA A 12 -8.90 20.49 6.47
N LEU A 13 -9.83 19.89 5.70
CA LEU A 13 -10.46 20.54 4.56
C LEU A 13 -11.35 21.71 4.99
N THR A 14 -12.14 21.58 6.07
CA THR A 14 -12.95 22.69 6.57
C THR A 14 -12.08 23.81 7.12
N LEU A 15 -10.99 23.50 7.83
CA LEU A 15 -10.07 24.51 8.35
C LEU A 15 -9.36 25.25 7.19
N ALA A 16 -8.84 24.51 6.21
CA ALA A 16 -8.12 25.07 5.07
C ALA A 16 -9.03 25.95 4.20
N THR A 17 -10.24 25.49 3.90
CA THR A 17 -11.21 26.29 3.13
C THR A 17 -11.67 27.54 3.89
N THR A 18 -11.89 27.44 5.20
CA THR A 18 -12.23 28.61 6.02
C THR A 18 -11.08 29.61 6.03
N LEU A 19 -9.84 29.16 6.23
CA LEU A 19 -8.67 30.04 6.27
C LEU A 19 -8.43 30.72 4.91
N LEU A 20 -8.62 29.99 3.81
CA LEU A 20 -8.48 30.53 2.45
C LEU A 20 -9.57 31.57 2.16
N LEU A 21 -10.84 31.28 2.49
CA LEU A 21 -11.94 32.22 2.31
C LEU A 21 -11.80 33.46 3.20
N SER A 22 -11.41 33.29 4.47
CA SER A 22 -11.15 34.41 5.37
C SER A 22 -9.97 35.28 4.90
N GLY A 23 -8.91 34.67 4.37
CA GLY A 23 -7.79 35.40 3.79
C GLY A 23 -8.18 36.18 2.54
N GLY A 24 -8.94 35.56 1.63
CA GLY A 24 -9.48 36.22 0.43
C GLY A 24 -10.41 37.38 0.77
N TYR A 25 -11.27 37.19 1.78
CA TYR A 25 -12.12 38.26 2.30
C TYR A 25 -11.31 39.43 2.88
N LEU A 26 -10.28 39.15 3.67
CA LEU A 26 -9.39 40.19 4.22
C LEU A 26 -8.69 40.98 3.11
N ALA A 27 -8.17 40.28 2.09
CA ALA A 27 -7.53 40.94 0.95
C ALA A 27 -8.52 41.84 0.19
N SER A 28 -9.73 41.34 -0.09
CA SER A 28 -10.78 42.13 -0.75
C SER A 28 -11.21 43.34 0.08
N TYR A 29 -11.27 43.21 1.41
CA TYR A 29 -11.58 44.34 2.30
C TYR A 29 -10.52 45.44 2.22
N LEU A 30 -9.23 45.05 2.23
CA LEU A 30 -8.13 46.01 2.08
C LEU A 30 -8.12 46.69 0.71
N ASP A 31 -8.46 45.95 -0.35
CA ASP A 31 -8.58 46.45 -1.73
C ASP A 31 -9.72 47.48 -1.86
N ILE A 32 -10.89 47.18 -1.30
CA ILE A 32 -12.03 48.10 -1.26
C ILE A 32 -11.66 49.41 -0.58
N LEU A 33 -10.95 49.36 0.56
CA LEU A 33 -10.52 50.57 1.26
C LEU A 33 -9.61 51.45 0.39
N TYR A 34 -8.67 50.84 -0.32
CA TYR A 34 -7.76 51.55 -1.21
C TYR A 34 -8.47 52.16 -2.43
N GLU A 35 -9.30 51.38 -3.13
CA GLU A 35 -10.03 51.84 -4.32
C GLU A 35 -11.04 52.94 -3.97
N THR A 36 -11.67 52.83 -2.79
CA THR A 36 -12.57 53.85 -2.25
C THR A 36 -11.84 55.17 -2.00
N GLU A 37 -10.62 55.14 -1.43
CA GLU A 37 -9.82 56.34 -1.24
C GLU A 37 -9.47 57.03 -2.58
N GLU A 38 -9.08 56.26 -3.59
CA GLU A 38 -8.68 56.78 -4.90
C GLU A 38 -9.85 57.43 -5.65
N VAL A 39 -11.02 56.77 -5.67
CA VAL A 39 -12.24 57.30 -6.30
C VAL A 39 -12.66 58.61 -5.64
N TYR A 40 -12.67 58.69 -4.30
CA TYR A 40 -13.05 59.92 -3.61
C TYR A 40 -12.03 61.05 -3.75
N ASP A 41 -10.74 60.72 -3.83
CA ASP A 41 -9.70 61.71 -4.12
C ASP A 41 -9.82 62.26 -5.55
N ALA A 42 -10.23 61.44 -6.53
CA ALA A 42 -10.55 61.90 -7.88
C ALA A 42 -11.79 62.82 -7.88
N GLU A 43 -12.83 62.50 -7.12
CA GLU A 43 -14.02 63.35 -6.98
C GLU A 43 -13.71 64.70 -6.35
N LEU A 44 -12.85 64.77 -5.33
CA LEU A 44 -12.40 66.03 -4.73
C LEU A 44 -11.70 66.93 -5.75
N ALA A 45 -10.82 66.34 -6.57
CA ALA A 45 -10.13 67.08 -7.61
C ALA A 45 -11.10 67.56 -8.72
N GLN A 46 -12.09 66.75 -9.06
CA GLN A 46 -13.13 67.14 -10.01
C GLN A 46 -13.99 68.29 -9.45
N ALA A 47 -14.38 68.22 -8.17
CA ALA A 47 -15.15 69.27 -7.51
C ALA A 47 -14.39 70.62 -7.52
N ALA A 48 -13.09 70.60 -7.23
CA ALA A 48 -12.25 71.80 -7.28
C ALA A 48 -12.17 72.39 -8.70
N ARG A 49 -12.02 71.56 -9.74
CA ARG A 49 -12.02 72.00 -11.15
C ARG A 49 -13.38 72.53 -11.61
N VAL A 50 -14.48 71.94 -11.15
CA VAL A 50 -15.82 72.45 -11.46
C VAL A 50 -16.00 73.82 -10.81
N MET A 51 -15.60 73.99 -9.55
CA MET A 51 -15.60 75.31 -8.90
C MET A 51 -14.74 76.30 -9.68
N GLU A 52 -13.51 75.94 -10.06
CA GLU A 52 -12.64 76.75 -10.91
C GLU A 52 -13.37 77.24 -12.18
N SER A 53 -14.02 76.32 -12.91
CA SER A 53 -14.74 76.65 -14.15
C SER A 53 -15.94 77.59 -13.95
N LEU A 54 -16.60 77.52 -12.78
CA LEU A 54 -17.73 78.38 -12.45
C LEU A 54 -17.27 79.80 -12.07
N PHE A 55 -16.11 79.93 -11.42
CA PHE A 55 -15.55 81.23 -11.02
C PHE A 55 -14.85 81.96 -12.15
N ILE A 56 -14.17 81.25 -13.06
CA ILE A 56 -13.44 81.89 -14.19
C ILE A 56 -14.40 82.51 -15.22
N ASN A 57 -15.56 81.90 -15.45
CA ASN A 57 -16.52 82.38 -16.46
C ASN A 57 -17.36 83.59 -16.02
N GLN A 58 -17.08 84.19 -14.85
CA GLN A 58 -17.83 85.36 -14.36
C GLN A 58 -17.17 86.71 -14.64
N ASP A 59 -15.92 86.73 -15.12
CA ASP A 59 -15.23 87.98 -15.47
C ASP A 59 -15.15 88.16 -16.98
N GLU A 60 -16.16 88.85 -17.53
CA GLU A 60 -15.88 89.77 -18.65
C GLU A 60 -16.59 91.14 -18.53
N ASP A 61 -17.56 91.38 -17.62
CA ASP A 61 -18.15 92.75 -17.57
C ASP A 61 -18.88 93.23 -16.30
N ASP A 62 -18.79 92.58 -15.13
CA ASP A 62 -19.37 93.22 -13.92
C ASP A 62 -18.61 92.89 -12.63
N THR A 63 -17.89 93.90 -12.14
CA THR A 63 -17.16 93.83 -10.88
C THR A 63 -18.18 93.79 -9.73
N ALA A 64 -18.23 92.64 -9.05
CA ALA A 64 -19.00 92.35 -7.83
C ALA A 64 -20.43 91.80 -7.99
N LEU A 65 -20.61 90.73 -8.77
CA LEU A 65 -21.57 89.71 -8.37
C LEU A 65 -20.92 88.79 -7.31
N ARG A 66 -20.80 89.29 -6.07
CA ARG A 66 -20.60 88.40 -4.92
C ARG A 66 -21.80 87.48 -4.89
N ILE A 67 -21.64 86.22 -5.30
CA ILE A 67 -22.64 85.18 -5.06
C ILE A 67 -22.76 85.08 -3.52
N HIS A 68 -23.67 85.85 -2.93
CA HIS A 68 -24.20 85.52 -1.62
C HIS A 68 -25.00 84.24 -1.86
N LEU A 69 -24.39 83.09 -1.58
CA LEU A 69 -25.19 81.94 -1.22
C LEU A 69 -26.12 82.43 -0.10
N PRO A 70 -27.45 82.26 -0.22
CA PRO A 70 -28.34 82.54 0.88
C PRO A 70 -27.79 81.84 2.12
N GLU A 71 -27.73 82.53 3.26
CA GLU A 71 -27.23 81.99 4.53
C GLU A 71 -27.91 80.65 4.89
N GLN A 72 -29.11 80.43 4.35
CA GLN A 72 -29.91 79.20 4.43
C GLN A 72 -29.34 77.99 3.66
N VAL A 73 -28.50 78.18 2.64
CA VAL A 73 -27.81 77.10 1.92
C VAL A 73 -26.48 76.75 2.59
N ALA A 74 -25.85 77.72 3.27
CA ALA A 74 -24.60 77.51 3.99
C ALA A 74 -24.80 76.85 5.37
N THR A 75 -25.91 77.16 6.05
CA THR A 75 -26.22 76.65 7.40
C THR A 75 -27.26 75.52 7.44
N GLN A 76 -27.61 74.92 6.30
CA GLN A 76 -28.39 73.68 6.31
C GLN A 76 -27.53 72.56 6.90
N GLN A 77 -27.56 72.44 8.23
CA GLN A 77 -27.62 71.14 8.87
C GLN A 77 -28.80 70.42 8.23
N THR A 78 -28.54 69.66 7.17
CA THR A 78 -29.54 68.80 6.54
C THR A 78 -29.87 67.70 7.55
N GLU A 79 -30.75 68.01 8.51
CA GLU A 79 -31.71 67.01 8.97
C GLU A 79 -32.36 66.50 7.69
N SER A 80 -32.09 65.23 7.38
CA SER A 80 -32.55 64.49 6.20
C SER A 80 -33.84 65.06 5.62
N SER A 81 -33.72 65.88 4.58
CA SER A 81 -34.89 66.20 3.77
C SER A 81 -35.31 64.91 3.07
N ASP A 82 -36.62 64.67 2.92
CA ASP A 82 -37.19 63.48 2.25
C ASP A 82 -36.73 63.33 0.77
N LEU A 83 -35.99 64.31 0.25
CA LEU A 83 -35.46 64.39 -1.11
C LEU A 83 -33.93 64.17 -1.17
N GLY A 84 -33.21 64.26 -0.05
CA GLY A 84 -31.76 64.10 0.04
C GLY A 84 -31.35 62.67 0.38
N HIS A 85 -30.28 62.16 -0.24
CA HIS A 85 -29.74 60.84 0.11
C HIS A 85 -28.92 60.91 1.40
N ARG A 86 -28.88 59.83 2.21
CA ARG A 86 -28.07 59.78 3.45
C ARG A 86 -26.58 60.06 3.24
N TYR A 87 -26.11 59.91 2.00
CA TYR A 87 -24.73 60.17 1.58
C TYR A 87 -24.54 61.53 0.91
N GLU A 88 -25.49 62.46 1.09
CA GLU A 88 -25.39 63.82 0.58
C GLU A 88 -24.10 64.44 1.14
N LYS A 89 -23.16 64.70 0.22
CA LYS A 89 -21.76 64.89 0.54
C LYS A 89 -21.58 66.21 1.28
N LYS A 90 -21.14 66.15 2.54
CA LYS A 90 -20.66 67.32 3.28
C LYS A 90 -19.33 67.77 2.69
N LEU A 91 -19.41 68.61 1.66
CA LEU A 91 -18.26 69.24 1.03
C LEU A 91 -18.06 70.62 1.66
N ALA A 92 -16.90 70.83 2.25
CA ALA A 92 -16.41 72.15 2.60
C ALA A 92 -15.60 72.69 1.43
N PHE A 93 -15.72 73.98 1.12
CA PHE A 93 -14.83 74.60 0.15
C PHE A 93 -14.51 76.03 0.56
N GLN A 94 -13.33 76.48 0.16
CA GLN A 94 -12.86 77.83 0.38
C GLN A 94 -11.97 78.26 -0.78
N ILE A 95 -12.16 79.49 -1.24
CA ILE A 95 -11.46 80.10 -2.36
C ILE A 95 -10.73 81.33 -1.84
N TRP A 96 -9.49 81.50 -2.27
CA TRP A 96 -8.64 82.66 -1.97
C TRP A 96 -8.10 83.29 -3.24
N ASP A 97 -7.75 84.57 -3.14
CA ASP A 97 -6.90 85.22 -4.13
C ASP A 97 -5.41 84.88 -3.92
N ASP A 98 -4.56 85.27 -4.87
CA ASP A 98 -3.10 85.07 -4.82
C ASP A 98 -2.40 85.80 -3.64
N LYS A 99 -3.13 86.62 -2.88
CA LYS A 99 -2.65 87.30 -1.66
C LYS A 99 -3.16 86.62 -0.38
N GLY A 100 -3.87 85.50 -0.50
CA GLY A 100 -4.42 84.74 0.62
C GLY A 100 -5.66 85.34 1.25
N ARG A 101 -6.35 86.26 0.56
CA ARG A 101 -7.60 86.83 1.04
C ARG A 101 -8.75 85.92 0.64
N PRO A 102 -9.60 85.48 1.59
CA PRO A 102 -10.73 84.62 1.28
C PRO A 102 -11.74 85.36 0.41
N LEU A 103 -12.12 84.76 -0.71
CA LEU A 103 -13.09 85.30 -1.66
C LEU A 103 -14.48 84.71 -1.42
N LEU A 104 -14.57 83.39 -1.29
CA LEU A 104 -15.82 82.67 -1.05
C LEU A 104 -15.55 81.34 -0.34
N GLY A 105 -16.43 80.91 0.54
CA GLY A 105 -16.40 79.55 1.08
C GLY A 105 -17.69 79.18 1.80
N ASN A 106 -17.85 77.88 2.00
CA ASN A 106 -18.94 77.26 2.76
C ASN A 106 -18.41 76.50 4.00
N SER A 107 -17.23 76.88 4.50
CA SER A 107 -16.68 76.28 5.71
C SER A 107 -17.32 76.92 6.94
N ASP A 108 -18.29 76.25 7.55
CA ASP A 108 -18.73 76.53 8.93
C ASP A 108 -17.57 76.29 9.93
N ASP A 109 -17.75 76.70 11.20
CA ASP A 109 -16.78 76.53 12.31
C ASP A 109 -16.28 75.09 12.52
N SER A 110 -16.96 74.08 11.96
CA SER A 110 -16.59 72.66 12.03
C SER A 110 -15.68 72.16 10.88
N ALA A 111 -15.46 73.00 9.86
CA ALA A 111 -14.76 72.63 8.63
C ALA A 111 -13.79 73.73 8.15
N VAL A 112 -13.16 74.46 9.08
CA VAL A 112 -12.26 75.58 8.75
C VAL A 112 -11.12 75.08 7.85
N LEU A 113 -11.15 75.45 6.57
CA LEU A 113 -10.10 75.06 5.64
C LEU A 113 -8.98 76.11 5.71
N ASN A 114 -7.83 75.74 6.25
CA ASN A 114 -6.69 76.65 6.34
C ASN A 114 -6.07 76.89 4.95
N TRP A 115 -5.64 78.13 4.70
CA TRP A 115 -4.90 78.46 3.49
C TRP A 115 -3.51 77.79 3.52
N ASP A 116 -3.15 77.13 2.41
CA ASP A 116 -1.82 76.59 2.14
C ASP A 116 -1.40 77.05 0.73
N ASN A 117 -0.10 77.29 0.51
CA ASN A 117 0.44 77.72 -0.78
C ASN A 117 1.01 76.54 -1.58
N ARG A 118 0.41 75.36 -1.41
CA ARG A 118 0.87 74.12 -2.04
C ARG A 118 -0.32 73.38 -2.66
N PRO A 119 -0.36 73.20 -3.99
CA PRO A 119 -1.39 72.40 -4.62
C PRO A 119 -1.19 70.92 -4.29
N GLY A 120 -2.28 70.16 -4.23
CA GLY A 120 -2.27 68.73 -3.95
C GLY A 120 -3.24 68.30 -2.85
N TYR A 121 -3.12 67.03 -2.45
CA TYR A 121 -3.95 66.43 -1.42
C TYR A 121 -3.38 66.64 -0.02
N GLY A 122 -4.26 66.87 0.96
CA GLY A 122 -3.90 67.10 2.35
C GLY A 122 -4.95 66.58 3.32
N TYR A 123 -4.69 66.80 4.61
CA TYR A 123 -5.63 66.48 5.69
C TYR A 123 -5.74 67.68 6.62
N GLU A 124 -6.93 67.92 7.16
CA GLU A 124 -7.21 68.97 8.14
C GLU A 124 -7.92 68.39 9.36
N HIS A 125 -7.85 69.10 10.50
CA HIS A 125 -8.55 68.77 11.74
C HIS A 125 -8.36 67.30 12.18
N ASP A 126 -7.12 66.92 12.51
CA ASP A 126 -6.74 65.56 12.94
C ASP A 126 -7.17 64.45 11.97
N ARG A 127 -7.03 64.71 10.67
CA ARG A 127 -7.40 63.81 9.56
C ARG A 127 -8.90 63.52 9.43
N ARG A 128 -9.75 64.28 10.11
CA ARG A 128 -11.20 64.24 9.91
C ARG A 128 -11.61 64.70 8.52
N TRP A 129 -10.86 65.63 7.92
CA TRP A 129 -11.15 66.14 6.59
C TRP A 129 -10.05 65.79 5.60
N ARG A 130 -10.40 65.12 4.51
CA ARG A 130 -9.53 64.99 3.34
C ARG A 130 -9.70 66.22 2.47
N THR A 131 -8.60 66.88 2.11
CA THR A 131 -8.65 68.12 1.33
C THR A 131 -7.86 68.01 0.03
N PHE A 132 -8.29 68.76 -0.98
CA PHE A 132 -7.58 68.93 -2.23
C PHE A 132 -7.47 70.42 -2.55
N MET A 133 -6.24 70.86 -2.82
CA MET A 133 -5.91 72.25 -3.12
C MET A 133 -5.49 72.39 -4.59
N LEU A 134 -6.18 73.27 -5.30
CA LEU A 134 -5.94 73.61 -6.70
C LEU A 134 -5.50 75.07 -6.80
N HIS A 135 -4.46 75.32 -7.58
CA HIS A 135 -4.06 76.66 -7.99
C HIS A 135 -4.42 76.83 -9.46
N SER A 136 -5.27 77.81 -9.75
CA SER A 136 -5.72 78.12 -11.10
C SER A 136 -4.71 79.03 -11.81
N ASP A 137 -4.66 78.93 -13.14
CA ASP A 137 -3.88 79.85 -13.99
C ASP A 137 -4.38 81.31 -13.88
N SER A 138 -5.61 81.53 -13.39
CA SER A 138 -6.16 82.86 -13.10
C SER A 138 -5.69 83.48 -11.77
N GLY A 139 -4.85 82.79 -11.00
CA GLY A 139 -4.34 83.25 -9.69
C GLY A 139 -5.32 83.00 -8.53
N LEU A 140 -6.25 82.06 -8.69
CA LEU A 140 -7.19 81.62 -7.66
C LEU A 140 -6.69 80.35 -6.97
N TRP A 141 -6.82 80.31 -5.65
CA TRP A 141 -6.57 79.12 -4.83
C TRP A 141 -7.89 78.53 -4.38
N ILE A 142 -8.16 77.27 -4.70
CA ILE A 142 -9.42 76.58 -4.38
C ILE A 142 -9.08 75.36 -3.54
N LYS A 143 -9.61 75.29 -2.32
CA LYS A 143 -9.49 74.11 -1.46
C LYS A 143 -10.87 73.51 -1.25
N VAL A 144 -11.00 72.22 -1.54
CA VAL A 144 -12.22 71.44 -1.29
C VAL A 144 -11.88 70.38 -0.26
N GLY A 145 -12.75 70.20 0.74
CA GLY A 145 -12.63 69.23 1.80
C GLY A 145 -13.86 68.31 1.87
N GLN A 146 -13.66 67.06 2.22
CA GLN A 146 -14.72 66.08 2.50
C GLN A 146 -14.47 65.41 3.85
N ASP A 147 -15.54 65.20 4.62
CA ASP A 147 -15.49 64.50 5.91
C ASP A 147 -15.19 63.00 5.71
N MET A 148 -14.23 62.47 6.47
CA MET A 148 -13.81 61.07 6.45
C MET A 148 -14.83 60.12 7.06
N GLU A 149 -15.67 60.60 7.98
CA GLU A 149 -16.71 59.79 8.62
C GLU A 149 -17.68 59.21 7.57
N ILE A 150 -17.94 59.98 6.50
CA ILE A 150 -18.76 59.55 5.35
C ILE A 150 -18.05 58.46 4.54
N ARG A 151 -16.72 58.54 4.37
CA ARG A 151 -15.94 57.53 3.63
C ARG A 151 -15.92 56.20 4.39
N GLU A 152 -15.76 56.25 5.70
CA GLU A 152 -15.75 55.06 6.58
C GLU A 152 -17.13 54.39 6.65
N GLU A 153 -18.21 55.16 6.80
CA GLU A 153 -19.58 54.63 6.85
C GLU A 153 -19.97 53.88 5.57
N ILE A 154 -19.57 54.42 4.40
CA ILE A 154 -19.83 53.78 3.11
C ILE A 154 -19.01 52.49 2.96
N ALA A 155 -17.74 52.50 3.35
CA ALA A 155 -16.91 51.30 3.34
C ALA A 155 -17.49 50.19 4.24
N GLU A 156 -18.00 50.55 5.42
CA GLU A 156 -18.69 49.62 6.31
C GLU A 156 -20.00 49.07 5.72
N GLU A 157 -20.77 49.90 5.03
CA GLU A 157 -22.05 49.50 4.43
C GLU A 157 -21.86 48.57 3.22
N ILE A 158 -20.83 48.82 2.40
CA ILE A 158 -20.39 47.90 1.34
C ILE A 158 -19.95 46.57 1.96
N ASN A 159 -19.20 46.62 3.06
CA ASN A 159 -18.72 45.41 3.73
C ASN A 159 -19.84 44.54 4.32
N LYS A 160 -20.89 45.15 4.90
CA LYS A 160 -22.07 44.44 5.44
C LYS A 160 -22.81 43.64 4.37
N HIS A 161 -22.87 44.14 3.13
CA HIS A 161 -23.50 43.40 2.04
C HIS A 161 -22.61 42.27 1.49
N ASN A 162 -21.29 42.46 1.51
CA ASN A 162 -20.33 41.45 1.04
C ASN A 162 -20.19 40.24 2.00
N ILE A 163 -20.42 40.41 3.31
CA ILE A 163 -20.27 39.30 4.27
C ILE A 163 -21.45 38.31 4.25
N GLN A 164 -22.65 38.77 3.90
CA GLN A 164 -23.87 37.95 3.86
C GLN A 164 -23.77 36.70 2.97
N PRO A 165 -23.32 36.78 1.70
CA PRO A 165 -23.17 35.58 0.87
C PRO A 165 -22.14 34.61 1.45
N LEU A 166 -21.08 35.11 2.10
CA LEU A 166 -20.04 34.27 2.69
C LEU A 166 -20.57 33.44 3.86
N LEU A 167 -21.44 34.03 4.70
CA LEU A 167 -22.11 33.34 5.80
C LEU A 167 -23.00 32.18 5.34
N LEU A 168 -23.51 32.23 4.10
CA LEU A 168 -24.29 31.13 3.51
C LEU A 168 -23.41 30.09 2.81
N ILE A 169 -22.36 30.54 2.10
CA ILE A 169 -21.49 29.66 1.31
C ILE A 169 -20.63 28.76 2.21
N ILE A 170 -20.05 29.30 3.30
CA ILE A 170 -19.19 28.54 4.21
C ILE A 170 -19.87 27.28 4.78
N PRO A 171 -21.06 27.36 5.43
CA PRO A 171 -21.72 26.18 5.97
C PRO A 171 -22.15 25.20 4.88
N LEU A 172 -22.57 25.70 3.70
CA LEU A 172 -22.90 24.84 2.56
C LEU A 172 -21.69 24.04 2.10
N LEU A 173 -20.51 24.66 2.00
CA LEU A 173 -19.25 23.99 1.68
C LEU A 173 -18.87 22.95 2.74
N TRP A 174 -19.03 23.27 4.03
CA TRP A 174 -18.75 22.30 5.10
C TRP A 174 -19.65 21.07 5.01
N ILE A 175 -20.94 21.24 4.74
CA ILE A 175 -21.88 20.12 4.52
C ILE A 175 -21.46 19.30 3.29
N LEU A 176 -21.09 19.95 2.19
CA LEU A 176 -20.66 19.29 0.97
C LEU A 176 -19.37 18.47 1.19
N ILE A 177 -18.35 19.06 1.83
CA ILE A 177 -17.10 18.38 2.20
C ILE A 177 -17.40 17.17 3.07
N TRP A 178 -18.23 17.32 4.09
CA TRP A 178 -18.63 16.24 4.98
C TRP A 178 -19.30 15.09 4.21
N LEU A 179 -20.20 15.40 3.28
CA LEU A 179 -20.93 14.41 2.49
C LEU A 179 -20.00 13.66 1.51
N ILE A 180 -19.14 14.40 0.79
CA ILE A 180 -18.17 13.84 -0.15
C ILE A 180 -17.20 12.91 0.56
N VAL A 181 -16.57 13.36 1.65
CA VAL A 181 -15.59 12.55 2.39
C VAL A 181 -16.25 11.29 2.99
N ARG A 182 -17.45 11.41 3.57
CA ARG A 182 -18.18 10.25 4.10
C ARG A 182 -18.57 9.24 3.02
N ARG A 183 -19.05 9.71 1.86
CA ARG A 183 -19.38 8.81 0.73
C ARG A 183 -18.13 8.17 0.14
N GLY A 184 -17.07 8.93 -0.07
CA GLY A 184 -15.82 8.46 -0.67
C GLY A 184 -15.10 7.40 0.18
N LEU A 185 -15.15 7.51 1.51
CA LEU A 185 -14.49 6.57 2.41
C LEU A 185 -15.37 5.39 2.86
N LYS A 186 -16.67 5.38 2.53
CA LYS A 186 -17.59 4.28 2.87
C LYS A 186 -17.12 2.91 2.35
N PRO A 187 -16.60 2.76 1.12
CA PRO A 187 -16.10 1.47 0.61
C PRO A 187 -14.92 0.93 1.43
N LEU A 188 -14.01 1.80 1.88
CA LEU A 188 -12.87 1.42 2.72
C LEU A 188 -13.35 0.83 4.07
N GLY A 189 -14.40 1.42 4.65
CA GLY A 189 -15.03 0.89 5.87
C GLY A 189 -15.63 -0.51 5.67
N ARG A 190 -16.22 -0.79 4.50
CA ARG A 190 -16.77 -2.13 4.18
C ARG A 190 -15.66 -3.17 4.10
N VAL A 191 -14.62 -2.91 3.30
CA VAL A 191 -13.47 -3.83 3.15
C VAL A 191 -12.82 -4.09 4.51
N SER A 192 -12.56 -3.04 5.30
CA SER A 192 -12.00 -3.20 6.65
C SER A 192 -12.89 -4.02 7.58
N SER A 193 -14.22 -3.83 7.54
CA SER A 193 -15.15 -4.60 8.36
C SER A 193 -15.25 -6.07 7.92
N GLU A 194 -15.10 -6.32 6.63
CA GLU A 194 -15.12 -7.68 6.07
C GLU A 194 -13.85 -8.45 6.47
N LEU A 195 -12.69 -7.79 6.45
CA LEU A 195 -11.45 -8.33 7.00
C LEU A 195 -11.52 -8.58 8.51
N TYR A 196 -12.13 -7.68 9.29
CA TYR A 196 -12.19 -7.83 10.75
C TYR A 196 -13.17 -8.90 11.22
N ARG A 197 -14.23 -9.16 10.44
CA ARG A 197 -15.24 -10.19 10.76
C ARG A 197 -14.86 -11.59 10.28
N ARG A 198 -13.83 -11.72 9.44
CA ARG A 198 -13.35 -13.03 8.95
C ARG A 198 -12.47 -13.69 10.00
N GLY A 199 -12.96 -14.80 10.55
CA GLY A 199 -12.18 -15.70 11.40
C GLY A 199 -11.18 -16.53 10.60
N PRO A 200 -10.29 -17.29 11.28
CA PRO A 200 -9.22 -18.08 10.67
C PRO A 200 -9.68 -19.13 9.64
N GLU A 201 -10.98 -19.45 9.59
CA GLU A 201 -11.55 -20.53 8.78
C GLU A 201 -12.26 -20.06 7.50
N TYR A 202 -12.48 -18.75 7.31
CA TYR A 202 -13.17 -18.20 6.14
C TYR A 202 -12.19 -17.53 5.17
N LEU A 203 -11.81 -18.27 4.12
CA LEU A 203 -10.77 -17.90 3.14
C LEU A 203 -11.33 -17.45 1.76
N ASP A 204 -12.64 -17.23 1.65
CA ASP A 204 -13.28 -16.80 0.40
C ASP A 204 -12.69 -15.47 -0.12
N PRO A 205 -12.66 -15.21 -1.43
CA PRO A 205 -12.15 -13.94 -1.95
C PRO A 205 -12.98 -12.74 -1.47
N ILE A 206 -12.31 -11.61 -1.21
CA ILE A 206 -12.95 -10.31 -0.97
C ILE A 206 -13.46 -9.77 -2.30
N ASP A 207 -14.70 -9.29 -2.32
CA ASP A 207 -15.33 -8.73 -3.52
C ASP A 207 -14.65 -7.41 -3.94
N ILE A 208 -14.15 -7.38 -5.18
CA ILE A 208 -13.43 -6.25 -5.78
C ILE A 208 -14.40 -5.27 -6.46
N SER A 209 -15.64 -5.69 -6.75
CA SER A 209 -16.62 -4.96 -7.58
C SER A 209 -16.97 -3.58 -7.04
N SER A 210 -16.86 -3.38 -5.73
CA SER A 210 -17.20 -2.12 -5.05
C SER A 210 -16.00 -1.36 -4.50
N ALA A 211 -14.77 -1.84 -4.77
CA ALA A 211 -13.55 -1.24 -4.28
C ALA A 211 -13.11 -0.04 -5.17
N PRO A 212 -12.71 1.10 -4.56
CA PRO A 212 -12.05 2.18 -5.29
C PRO A 212 -10.77 1.69 -5.94
N LYS A 213 -10.41 2.27 -7.10
CA LYS A 213 -9.24 1.85 -7.91
C LYS A 213 -7.94 1.83 -7.10
N GLU A 214 -7.83 2.74 -6.13
CA GLU A 214 -6.69 2.92 -5.23
C GLU A 214 -6.47 1.72 -4.29
N ILE A 215 -7.53 0.96 -3.97
CA ILE A 215 -7.48 -0.14 -2.99
C ILE A 215 -7.53 -1.51 -3.68
N VAL A 216 -7.87 -1.58 -4.97
CA VAL A 216 -7.93 -2.84 -5.74
C VAL A 216 -6.64 -3.64 -5.62
N GLY A 217 -5.46 -3.01 -5.73
CA GLY A 217 -4.18 -3.70 -5.62
C GLY A 217 -3.92 -4.35 -4.25
N VAL A 218 -4.36 -3.69 -3.18
CA VAL A 218 -4.28 -4.23 -1.81
C VAL A 218 -5.22 -5.42 -1.66
N VAL A 219 -6.47 -5.30 -2.11
CA VAL A 219 -7.47 -6.39 -2.06
C VAL A 219 -6.99 -7.60 -2.87
N TYR A 220 -6.43 -7.37 -4.06
CA TYR A 220 -5.85 -8.43 -4.88
C TYR A 220 -4.72 -9.18 -4.16
N SER A 221 -3.81 -8.44 -3.52
CA SER A 221 -2.69 -9.02 -2.79
C SER A 221 -3.16 -9.85 -1.60
N ILE A 222 -4.17 -9.37 -0.87
CA ILE A 222 -4.80 -10.12 0.23
C ILE A 222 -5.47 -11.39 -0.29
N ASN A 223 -6.27 -11.31 -1.36
CA ASN A 223 -6.90 -12.48 -1.96
C ASN A 223 -5.88 -13.53 -2.41
N ARG A 224 -4.74 -13.10 -2.99
CA ARG A 224 -3.65 -14.01 -3.38
C ARG A 224 -3.04 -14.71 -2.16
N LEU A 225 -2.81 -13.98 -1.07
CA LEU A 225 -2.29 -14.54 0.18
C LEU A 225 -3.28 -15.52 0.82
N MET A 226 -4.57 -15.18 0.88
CA MET A 226 -5.59 -16.09 1.41
C MET A 226 -5.65 -17.40 0.61
N LYS A 227 -5.59 -17.32 -0.73
CA LYS A 227 -5.56 -18.51 -1.59
C LYS A 227 -4.29 -19.37 -1.38
N ALA A 228 -3.15 -18.74 -1.14
CA ALA A 228 -1.91 -19.47 -0.82
C ALA A 228 -2.02 -20.17 0.55
N LEU A 229 -2.59 -19.48 1.55
CA LEU A 229 -2.83 -20.03 2.88
C LEU A 229 -3.83 -21.20 2.84
N GLU A 230 -4.91 -21.08 2.06
CA GLU A 230 -5.88 -22.15 1.88
C GLU A 230 -5.22 -23.43 1.34
N ARG A 231 -4.39 -23.29 0.30
CA ARG A 231 -3.65 -24.42 -0.28
C ARG A 231 -2.74 -25.09 0.75
N SER A 232 -2.00 -24.29 1.52
CA SER A 232 -1.12 -24.80 2.58
C SER A 232 -1.90 -25.56 3.66
N LEU A 233 -3.02 -25.02 4.13
CA LEU A 233 -3.85 -25.68 5.14
C LEU A 233 -4.49 -26.97 4.62
N GLN A 234 -4.94 -27.00 3.37
CA GLN A 234 -5.47 -28.22 2.75
C GLN A 234 -4.39 -29.31 2.63
N GLN A 235 -3.18 -28.94 2.23
CA GLN A 235 -2.03 -29.85 2.19
C GLN A 235 -1.71 -30.41 3.58
N GLN A 236 -1.66 -29.56 4.60
CA GLN A 236 -1.41 -29.98 5.98
C GLN A 236 -2.50 -30.93 6.50
N LYS A 237 -3.79 -30.64 6.25
CA LYS A 237 -4.89 -31.54 6.65
C LYS A 237 -4.79 -32.91 5.98
N ARG A 238 -4.51 -32.94 4.67
CA ARG A 238 -4.31 -34.20 3.92
C ARG A 238 -3.12 -34.99 4.47
N PHE A 239 -2.01 -34.31 4.77
CA PHE A 239 -0.84 -34.93 5.38
C PHE A 239 -1.16 -35.60 6.71
N THR A 240 -1.78 -34.87 7.65
CA THR A 240 -2.13 -35.43 8.97
C THR A 240 -3.10 -36.60 8.85
N SER A 241 -4.09 -36.50 7.97
CA SER A 241 -5.05 -37.58 7.72
C SER A 241 -4.36 -38.83 7.17
N ASN A 242 -3.51 -38.68 6.15
CA ASN A 242 -2.82 -39.79 5.51
C ASN A 242 -1.80 -40.43 6.45
N ALA A 243 -1.01 -39.63 7.18
CA ALA A 243 -0.09 -40.13 8.19
C ALA A 243 -0.83 -40.95 9.26
N ALA A 244 -1.99 -40.48 9.73
CA ALA A 244 -2.80 -41.23 10.70
C ALA A 244 -3.32 -42.56 10.14
N HIS A 245 -3.69 -42.60 8.85
CA HIS A 245 -4.12 -43.83 8.19
C HIS A 245 -2.97 -44.82 8.01
N GLU A 246 -1.82 -44.36 7.50
CA GLU A 246 -0.65 -45.20 7.27
C GLU A 246 -0.05 -45.74 8.57
N LEU A 247 -0.12 -45.01 9.69
CA LEU A 247 0.31 -45.53 11.00
C LEU A 247 -0.67 -46.57 11.56
N ARG A 248 -1.98 -46.47 11.26
CA ARG A 248 -3.02 -47.35 11.82
C ARG A 248 -2.93 -48.78 11.28
N THR A 249 -2.59 -48.93 10.00
CA THR A 249 -2.50 -50.22 9.31
C THR A 249 -1.44 -51.18 9.90
N PRO A 250 -0.15 -50.80 10.04
CA PRO A 250 0.86 -51.64 10.67
C PRO A 250 0.57 -51.86 12.16
N LEU A 251 0.03 -50.86 12.86
CA LEU A 251 -0.37 -51.00 14.27
C LEU A 251 -1.46 -52.07 14.45
N ALA A 252 -2.45 -52.12 13.55
CA ALA A 252 -3.47 -53.16 13.53
C ALA A 252 -2.86 -54.54 13.23
N GLY A 253 -1.92 -54.61 12.29
CA GLY A 253 -1.17 -55.83 11.97
C GLY A 253 -0.39 -56.37 13.17
N ILE A 254 0.36 -55.52 13.87
CA ILE A 254 1.08 -55.87 15.10
C ILE A 254 0.10 -56.37 16.17
N ARG A 255 -1.04 -55.69 16.34
CA ARG A 255 -2.05 -56.10 17.32
C ARG A 255 -2.60 -57.49 17.05
N ILE A 256 -2.90 -57.81 15.79
CA ILE A 256 -3.40 -59.13 15.38
C ILE A 256 -2.34 -60.19 15.65
N GLN A 257 -1.07 -59.93 15.29
CA GLN A 257 0.02 -60.88 15.53
C GLN A 257 0.30 -61.09 17.02
N ALA A 258 0.21 -60.04 17.83
CA ALA A 258 0.31 -60.13 19.28
C ALA A 258 -0.86 -60.93 19.88
N GLN A 259 -2.08 -60.77 19.37
CA GLN A 259 -3.23 -61.59 19.75
C GLN A 259 -3.04 -63.06 19.35
N ASN A 260 -2.45 -63.34 18.19
CA ASN A 260 -2.13 -64.70 17.76
C ASN A 260 -1.08 -65.38 18.65
N LEU A 261 -0.13 -64.64 19.23
CA LEU A 261 0.80 -65.16 20.24
C LEU A 261 0.13 -65.43 21.59
N LEU A 262 -0.92 -64.70 21.94
CA LEU A 262 -1.68 -64.95 23.18
C LEU A 262 -2.61 -66.16 23.06
N LEU A 263 -3.02 -66.51 21.83
CA LEU A 263 -3.94 -67.62 21.53
C LEU A 263 -3.24 -68.94 21.18
N ASN A 264 -1.95 -68.90 20.81
CA ASN A 264 -1.12 -70.07 20.48
C ASN A 264 0.10 -70.16 21.42
N ASP A 265 0.86 -71.26 21.37
CA ASP A 265 2.07 -71.43 22.17
C ASP A 265 3.09 -70.30 21.90
N ALA A 266 3.63 -69.71 22.97
CA ALA A 266 4.49 -68.53 22.92
C ALA A 266 5.84 -68.76 22.20
N ASP A 267 6.20 -70.01 21.93
CA ASP A 267 7.40 -70.44 21.21
C ASP A 267 7.31 -70.32 19.69
N ASN A 268 6.22 -69.75 19.15
CA ASN A 268 6.09 -69.48 17.73
C ASN A 268 6.99 -68.31 17.28
N LEU A 269 8.26 -68.64 17.04
CA LEU A 269 9.31 -67.75 16.52
C LEU A 269 8.88 -66.98 15.27
N VAL A 270 8.02 -67.56 14.42
CA VAL A 270 7.51 -66.91 13.21
C VAL A 270 6.62 -65.72 13.55
N THR A 271 5.69 -65.88 14.51
CA THR A 271 4.80 -64.79 14.93
C THR A 271 5.56 -63.70 15.69
N GLN A 272 6.58 -64.07 16.48
CA GLN A 272 7.47 -63.10 17.12
C GLN A 272 8.26 -62.27 16.09
N GLN A 273 8.82 -62.91 15.07
CA GLN A 273 9.50 -62.22 13.96
C GLN A 273 8.56 -61.30 13.18
N GLN A 274 7.30 -61.70 12.97
CA GLN A 274 6.30 -60.86 12.32
C GLN A 274 5.95 -59.60 13.13
N ILE A 275 5.89 -59.68 14.46
CA ILE A 275 5.70 -58.50 15.33
C ILE A 275 6.89 -57.55 15.23
N ILE A 276 8.12 -58.08 15.34
CA ILE A 276 9.34 -57.27 15.23
C ILE A 276 9.39 -56.57 13.87
N SER A 277 9.10 -57.29 12.77
CA SER A 277 9.03 -56.69 11.44
C SER A 277 7.95 -55.61 11.30
N GLY A 278 6.83 -55.73 12.03
CA GLY A 278 5.79 -54.71 12.08
C GLY A 278 6.26 -53.44 12.81
N VAL A 279 6.96 -53.61 13.93
CA VAL A 279 7.53 -52.51 14.73
C VAL A 279 8.64 -51.79 13.95
N ASP A 280 9.49 -52.52 13.24
CA ASP A 280 10.54 -51.96 12.39
C ASP A 280 9.93 -51.12 11.26
N ARG A 281 8.84 -51.61 10.63
CA ARG A 281 8.08 -50.85 9.62
C ARG A 281 7.51 -49.55 10.17
N LEU A 282 6.87 -49.60 11.35
CA LEU A 282 6.35 -48.40 12.02
C LEU A 282 7.46 -47.40 12.34
N SER A 283 8.58 -47.88 12.86
CA SER A 283 9.74 -47.06 13.20
C SER A 283 10.33 -46.39 11.96
N HIS A 284 10.41 -47.12 10.84
CA HIS A 284 10.89 -46.57 9.59
C HIS A 284 9.96 -45.47 9.05
N MET A 285 8.63 -45.69 9.11
CA MET A 285 7.62 -44.72 8.68
C MET A 285 7.65 -43.44 9.54
N VAL A 286 7.78 -43.58 10.87
CA VAL A 286 7.91 -42.43 11.78
C VAL A 286 9.18 -41.63 11.47
N ASN A 287 10.31 -42.30 11.23
CA ASN A 287 11.54 -41.61 10.83
C ASN A 287 11.41 -40.88 9.49
N GLN A 288 10.71 -41.46 8.50
CA GLN A 288 10.41 -40.79 7.22
C GLN A 288 9.54 -39.55 7.42
N LEU A 289 8.50 -39.62 8.27
CA LEU A 289 7.64 -38.48 8.58
C LEU A 289 8.38 -37.37 9.36
N LEU A 290 9.24 -37.73 10.31
CA LEU A 290 10.08 -36.77 11.05
C LEU A 290 11.10 -36.09 10.13
N THR A 291 11.68 -36.83 9.19
CA THR A 291 12.55 -36.27 8.16
C THR A 291 11.81 -35.26 7.29
N LEU A 292 10.60 -35.59 6.84
CA LEU A 292 9.76 -34.63 6.08
C LEU A 292 9.43 -33.38 6.90
N SER A 293 9.02 -33.53 8.15
CA SER A 293 8.67 -32.40 9.02
C SER A 293 9.86 -31.45 9.27
N ARG A 294 11.06 -32.02 9.47
CA ARG A 294 12.32 -31.25 9.60
C ARG A 294 12.74 -30.57 8.32
N LEU A 295 12.46 -31.18 7.16
CA LEU A 295 12.67 -30.52 5.87
C LEU A 295 11.70 -29.35 5.74
N GLU A 296 10.41 -29.54 5.99
CA GLU A 296 9.35 -28.52 5.87
C GLU A 296 9.60 -27.25 6.71
N SER A 297 10.16 -27.40 7.91
CA SER A 297 10.42 -26.31 8.85
C SER A 297 11.62 -25.39 8.48
N GLY A 298 12.39 -25.73 7.44
CA GLY A 298 13.45 -24.86 6.93
C GLY A 298 14.67 -24.71 7.84
N GLU A 299 14.80 -25.54 8.88
CA GLU A 299 15.85 -25.40 9.90
C GLU A 299 17.25 -25.81 9.45
N ARG A 300 17.41 -26.48 8.29
CA ARG A 300 18.74 -26.83 7.76
C ARG A 300 19.21 -25.81 6.73
N GLN A 301 20.09 -24.90 7.15
CA GLN A 301 21.01 -24.24 6.23
C GLN A 301 21.83 -25.33 5.53
N SER A 302 21.69 -25.42 4.20
CA SER A 302 22.39 -26.39 3.37
C SER A 302 23.89 -26.09 3.37
N HIS A 303 24.61 -26.65 4.34
CA HIS A 303 26.06 -26.67 4.30
C HIS A 303 26.50 -27.71 3.26
N PHE A 304 27.33 -27.26 2.32
CA PHE A 304 27.93 -28.12 1.32
C PHE A 304 29.27 -28.62 1.84
N GLU A 305 29.41 -29.95 1.95
CA GLU A 305 30.64 -30.62 2.34
C GLU A 305 31.12 -31.54 1.21
N LEU A 306 32.42 -31.80 1.18
CA LEU A 306 33.01 -32.72 0.22
C LEU A 306 32.77 -34.16 0.71
N VAL A 307 31.89 -34.90 0.04
CA VAL A 307 31.50 -36.27 0.40
C VAL A 307 32.02 -37.25 -0.64
N ASP A 308 32.59 -38.37 -0.18
CA ASP A 308 32.89 -39.52 -1.05
C ASP A 308 31.60 -40.32 -1.30
N MET A 309 31.08 -40.16 -2.52
CA MET A 309 29.84 -40.79 -2.96
C MET A 309 29.94 -42.32 -3.04
N HIS A 310 31.13 -42.84 -3.36
CA HIS A 310 31.36 -44.28 -3.43
C HIS A 310 31.30 -44.89 -2.01
N ALA A 311 31.96 -44.27 -1.04
CA ALA A 311 31.93 -44.72 0.35
C ALA A 311 30.52 -44.65 0.95
N ALA A 312 29.74 -43.59 0.65
CA ALA A 312 28.36 -43.46 1.08
C ALA A 312 27.47 -44.58 0.51
N LEU A 313 27.52 -44.85 -0.80
CA LEU A 313 26.76 -45.92 -1.43
C LEU A 313 27.18 -47.31 -0.96
N ASP A 314 28.48 -47.57 -0.78
CA ASP A 314 28.96 -48.83 -0.24
C ASP A 314 28.43 -49.05 1.19
N GLY A 315 28.46 -48.02 2.04
CA GLY A 315 27.86 -48.07 3.38
C GLY A 315 26.38 -48.49 3.35
N LEU A 316 25.59 -47.87 2.47
CA LEU A 316 24.16 -48.22 2.29
C LEU A 316 23.96 -49.66 1.78
N LEU A 317 24.82 -50.13 0.87
CA LEU A 317 24.79 -51.51 0.40
C LEU A 317 25.16 -52.49 1.51
N GLN A 318 26.10 -52.13 2.39
CA GLN A 318 26.48 -52.94 3.54
C GLN A 318 25.32 -53.12 4.53
N ASP A 319 24.57 -52.06 4.81
CA ASP A 319 23.35 -52.11 5.63
C ASP A 319 22.33 -53.12 5.07
N GLN A 320 22.18 -53.16 3.73
CA GLN A 320 21.19 -54.00 3.04
C GLN A 320 21.70 -55.39 2.63
N ARG A 321 22.93 -55.77 3.02
CA ARG A 321 23.58 -57.05 2.64
C ARG A 321 22.76 -58.30 2.97
N ARG A 322 21.97 -58.26 4.04
CA ARG A 322 21.14 -59.40 4.45
C ARG A 322 20.00 -59.61 3.45
N MET A 323 19.31 -58.54 3.07
CA MET A 323 18.22 -58.57 2.09
C MET A 323 18.74 -58.98 0.71
N ILE A 324 19.84 -58.36 0.25
CA ILE A 324 20.49 -58.66 -1.03
C ILE A 324 20.80 -60.15 -1.15
N ARG A 325 21.40 -60.75 -0.10
CA ARG A 325 21.71 -62.19 -0.09
C ARG A 325 20.48 -63.08 0.00
N ALA A 326 19.51 -62.73 0.85
CA ALA A 326 18.29 -63.52 1.00
C ALA A 326 17.50 -63.63 -0.31
N ARG A 327 17.44 -62.53 -1.07
CA ARG A 327 16.73 -62.43 -2.36
C ARG A 327 17.62 -62.73 -3.58
N LYS A 328 18.89 -63.10 -3.36
CA LYS A 328 19.90 -63.41 -4.40
C LYS A 328 20.04 -62.29 -5.46
N LEU A 329 19.99 -61.03 -5.04
CA LEU A 329 20.10 -59.90 -5.95
C LEU A 329 21.56 -59.70 -6.40
N GLU A 330 21.75 -59.46 -7.70
CA GLU A 330 23.04 -59.03 -8.24
C GLU A 330 23.15 -57.51 -8.14
N VAL A 331 24.05 -56.99 -7.32
CA VAL A 331 24.25 -55.55 -7.16
C VAL A 331 25.65 -55.15 -7.60
N SER A 332 25.75 -54.17 -8.49
CA SER A 332 27.03 -53.63 -8.98
C SER A 332 27.12 -52.13 -8.73
N LEU A 333 28.23 -51.67 -8.17
CA LEU A 333 28.57 -50.26 -7.99
C LEU A 333 29.75 -49.90 -8.90
N SER A 334 29.58 -48.87 -9.73
CA SER A 334 30.59 -48.38 -10.65
C SER A 334 30.68 -46.85 -10.59
N PRO A 335 31.87 -46.25 -10.73
CA PRO A 335 33.19 -46.90 -10.80
C PRO A 335 33.68 -47.32 -9.41
N ALA A 336 34.61 -48.29 -9.35
CA ALA A 336 35.14 -48.82 -8.09
C ALA A 336 36.13 -47.88 -7.35
N HIS A 337 36.18 -46.59 -7.72
CA HIS A 337 37.08 -45.60 -7.14
C HIS A 337 36.29 -44.44 -6.52
N PRO A 338 36.85 -43.75 -5.50
CA PRO A 338 36.19 -42.62 -4.84
C PRO A 338 35.78 -41.52 -5.83
N ILE A 339 34.57 -41.00 -5.67
CA ILE A 339 34.10 -39.80 -6.37
C ILE A 339 33.68 -38.79 -5.31
N HIS A 340 34.41 -37.68 -5.25
CA HIS A 340 34.16 -36.62 -4.28
C HIS A 340 33.26 -35.56 -4.89
N ALA A 341 32.14 -35.26 -4.23
CA ALA A 341 31.20 -34.24 -4.67
C ALA A 341 30.87 -33.29 -3.52
N ARG A 342 30.66 -32.01 -3.84
CA ARG A 342 30.28 -31.01 -2.86
C ARG A 342 28.76 -31.00 -2.71
N VAL A 343 28.25 -31.66 -1.67
CA VAL A 343 26.82 -31.91 -1.46
C VAL A 343 26.44 -31.67 0.00
N THR A 344 25.15 -31.65 0.33
CA THR A 344 24.70 -31.65 1.71
C THR A 344 24.64 -33.10 2.22
N PRO A 345 25.53 -33.52 3.15
CA PRO A 345 25.67 -34.94 3.53
C PRO A 345 24.36 -35.58 3.98
N ASP A 346 23.64 -34.90 4.88
CA ASP A 346 22.35 -35.38 5.40
C ASP A 346 21.31 -35.57 4.29
N CYS A 347 21.23 -34.64 3.33
CA CYS A 347 20.27 -34.70 2.23
C CYS A 347 20.60 -35.83 1.26
N VAL A 348 21.87 -35.98 0.92
CA VAL A 348 22.33 -37.03 0.00
C VAL A 348 22.16 -38.41 0.61
N ASP A 349 22.45 -38.62 1.90
CA ASP A 349 22.22 -39.90 2.56
C ASP A 349 20.74 -40.31 2.47
N ILE A 350 19.82 -39.37 2.75
CA ILE A 350 18.38 -39.62 2.66
C ILE A 350 17.96 -39.93 1.22
N LEU A 351 18.44 -39.15 0.25
CA LEU A 351 18.13 -39.35 -1.18
C LEU A 351 18.56 -40.73 -1.66
N LEU A 352 19.84 -41.07 -1.46
CA LEU A 352 20.42 -42.33 -1.90
C LEU A 352 19.75 -43.52 -1.21
N ARG A 353 19.48 -43.41 0.10
CA ARG A 353 18.79 -44.46 0.85
C ARG A 353 17.39 -44.72 0.30
N ASN A 354 16.61 -43.68 0.00
CA ASN A 354 15.26 -43.84 -0.56
C ASN A 354 15.27 -44.42 -1.98
N LEU A 355 16.18 -43.96 -2.84
CA LEU A 355 16.29 -44.47 -4.21
C LEU A 355 16.79 -45.92 -4.23
N LEU A 356 17.80 -46.25 -3.42
CA LEU A 356 18.35 -47.61 -3.32
C LEU A 356 17.36 -48.58 -2.68
N ASP A 357 16.67 -48.18 -1.61
CA ASP A 357 15.65 -49.02 -0.97
C ASP A 357 14.52 -49.34 -1.95
N ASN A 358 14.04 -48.36 -2.72
CA ASN A 358 13.08 -48.60 -3.80
C ASN A 358 13.62 -49.61 -4.82
N ALA A 359 14.81 -49.39 -5.36
CA ALA A 359 15.40 -50.28 -6.36
C ALA A 359 15.48 -51.73 -5.86
N LEU A 360 16.07 -51.95 -4.67
CA LEU A 360 16.24 -53.30 -4.10
C LEU A 360 14.91 -54.00 -3.77
N ARG A 361 13.88 -53.22 -3.45
CA ARG A 361 12.57 -53.70 -3.03
C ARG A 361 11.72 -54.15 -4.21
N TYR A 362 11.69 -53.36 -5.28
CA TYR A 362 10.90 -53.65 -6.48
C TYR A 362 11.60 -54.61 -7.45
N THR A 363 12.92 -54.81 -7.30
CA THR A 363 13.63 -55.85 -8.05
C THR A 363 13.11 -57.24 -7.67
N PRO A 364 12.78 -58.13 -8.63
CA PRO A 364 12.39 -59.51 -8.35
C PRO A 364 13.57 -60.33 -7.80
N ASP A 365 13.28 -61.46 -7.16
CA ASP A 365 14.32 -62.35 -6.63
C ASP A 365 15.22 -62.86 -7.76
N GLY A 366 16.54 -62.82 -7.56
CA GLY A 366 17.53 -63.11 -8.60
C GLY A 366 17.73 -61.99 -9.63
N GLY A 367 17.05 -60.85 -9.49
CA GLY A 367 17.21 -59.69 -10.37
C GLY A 367 18.49 -58.89 -10.10
N ARG A 368 18.67 -57.82 -10.86
CA ARG A 368 19.89 -57.00 -10.86
C ARG A 368 19.60 -55.53 -10.54
N VAL A 369 20.47 -54.93 -9.74
CA VAL A 369 20.53 -53.48 -9.48
C VAL A 369 21.91 -52.95 -9.83
N GLN A 370 21.97 -51.99 -10.75
CA GLN A 370 23.20 -51.32 -11.16
C GLN A 370 23.21 -49.88 -10.66
N ILE A 371 24.29 -49.53 -9.96
CA ILE A 371 24.53 -48.19 -9.44
C ILE A 371 25.72 -47.61 -10.18
N GLU A 372 25.52 -46.47 -10.83
CA GLU A 372 26.54 -45.75 -11.58
C GLU A 372 26.68 -44.33 -11.04
N VAL A 373 27.89 -43.95 -10.66
CA VAL A 373 28.22 -42.59 -10.22
C VAL A 373 29.13 -41.96 -11.27
N VAL A 374 28.68 -40.87 -11.89
CA VAL A 374 29.43 -40.20 -12.96
C VAL A 374 29.45 -38.70 -12.68
N GLN A 375 30.62 -38.07 -12.84
CA GLN A 375 30.72 -36.62 -12.85
C GLN A 375 30.75 -36.13 -14.30
N GLN A 376 29.73 -35.36 -14.72
CA GLN A 376 29.59 -34.87 -16.08
C GLN A 376 29.38 -33.34 -16.08
N LYS A 377 30.19 -32.62 -16.85
CA LYS A 377 30.09 -31.15 -17.02
C LYS A 377 30.08 -30.35 -15.69
N GLY A 378 30.66 -30.90 -14.63
CA GLY A 378 30.70 -30.31 -13.29
C GLY A 378 29.62 -30.85 -12.35
N ASP A 379 28.55 -31.43 -12.88
CA ASP A 379 27.45 -32.00 -12.10
C ASP A 379 27.75 -33.46 -11.72
N LEU A 380 27.25 -33.88 -10.57
CA LEU A 380 27.28 -35.27 -10.13
C LEU A 380 25.99 -35.95 -10.55
N HIS A 381 26.12 -37.05 -11.28
CA HIS A 381 25.03 -37.93 -11.67
C HIS A 381 25.15 -39.25 -10.90
N VAL A 382 24.10 -39.64 -10.21
CA VAL A 382 23.98 -40.96 -9.56
C VAL A 382 22.79 -41.68 -10.17
N ARG A 383 23.04 -42.74 -10.93
CA ARG A 383 22.01 -43.58 -11.54
C ARG A 383 21.86 -44.86 -10.75
N ILE A 384 20.64 -45.19 -10.38
CA ILE A 384 20.28 -46.47 -9.77
C ILE A 384 19.24 -47.09 -10.70
N CYS A 385 19.66 -48.14 -11.43
CA CYS A 385 18.81 -48.84 -12.37
C CYS A 385 18.53 -50.27 -11.88
N ASP A 386 17.29 -50.73 -11.99
CA ASP A 386 16.84 -52.04 -11.50
C ASP A 386 16.08 -52.84 -12.56
N THR A 387 16.07 -54.17 -12.43
CA THR A 387 15.31 -55.07 -13.31
C THR A 387 13.89 -55.36 -12.83
N GLY A 388 13.26 -54.40 -12.13
CA GLY A 388 11.89 -54.49 -11.64
C GLY A 388 10.82 -54.41 -12.73
N PRO A 389 9.53 -54.33 -12.34
CA PRO A 389 8.40 -54.21 -13.27
C PRO A 389 8.23 -52.80 -13.86
N GLY A 390 9.01 -51.83 -13.39
CA GLY A 390 9.02 -50.47 -13.92
C GLY A 390 7.77 -49.67 -13.63
N LEU A 391 7.63 -48.57 -14.38
CA LEU A 391 6.51 -47.65 -14.30
C LEU A 391 6.15 -47.22 -15.73
N ASP A 392 4.86 -47.09 -16.03
CA ASP A 392 4.42 -46.42 -17.25
C ASP A 392 4.64 -44.89 -17.16
N ASP A 393 4.51 -44.18 -18.28
CA ASP A 393 4.79 -42.73 -18.32
C ASP A 393 3.85 -41.90 -17.44
N GLU A 394 2.60 -42.34 -17.24
CA GLU A 394 1.65 -41.66 -16.35
C GLU A 394 2.01 -41.90 -14.87
N GLN A 395 2.46 -43.10 -14.56
CA GLN A 395 2.96 -43.49 -13.25
C GLN A 395 4.25 -42.73 -12.91
N LYS A 396 5.21 -42.60 -13.84
CA LYS A 396 6.46 -41.84 -13.63
C LYS A 396 6.20 -40.39 -13.18
N LEU A 397 5.11 -39.77 -13.65
CA LEU A 397 4.70 -38.42 -13.22
C LEU A 397 4.09 -38.41 -11.81
N ARG A 398 3.34 -39.45 -11.45
CA ARG A 398 2.56 -39.52 -10.21
C ARG A 398 3.28 -40.19 -9.05
N VAL A 399 4.36 -40.95 -9.28
CA VAL A 399 5.11 -41.63 -8.22
C VAL A 399 5.80 -40.69 -7.24
N PHE A 400 5.96 -39.42 -7.59
CA PHE A 400 6.43 -38.41 -6.65
C PHE A 400 5.32 -37.82 -5.76
N ASP A 401 4.04 -38.07 -6.08
CA ASP A 401 2.92 -37.73 -5.20
C ASP A 401 3.04 -38.53 -3.89
N ARG A 402 2.88 -37.85 -2.75
CA ARG A 402 2.90 -38.48 -1.42
C ARG A 402 1.85 -39.59 -1.36
N PHE A 403 2.26 -40.79 -0.91
CA PHE A 403 1.42 -41.98 -0.72
C PHE A 403 0.88 -42.62 -2.02
N TYR A 404 1.38 -42.22 -3.19
CA TYR A 404 1.02 -42.87 -4.43
C TYR A 404 1.72 -44.23 -4.58
N ARG A 405 1.00 -45.23 -5.10
CA ARG A 405 1.51 -46.56 -5.44
C ARG A 405 0.96 -46.99 -6.80
N ALA A 406 1.83 -47.51 -7.66
CA ALA A 406 1.39 -48.13 -8.92
C ALA A 406 0.58 -49.41 -8.62
N ALA A 407 -0.53 -49.59 -9.32
CA ALA A 407 -1.42 -50.73 -9.13
C ALA A 407 -0.71 -52.05 -9.50
N GLY A 408 -0.85 -53.08 -8.67
CA GLY A 408 -0.24 -54.40 -8.90
C GLY A 408 1.15 -54.62 -8.29
N GLN A 409 1.70 -53.62 -7.58
CA GLN A 409 2.95 -53.80 -6.80
C GLN A 409 2.63 -54.14 -5.33
N ASP A 410 2.63 -55.43 -4.99
CA ASP A 410 2.39 -55.97 -3.63
C ASP A 410 3.57 -55.79 -2.64
N SER A 411 4.55 -54.92 -2.96
CA SER A 411 5.67 -54.66 -2.04
C SER A 411 5.24 -53.79 -0.84
N ASP A 412 5.80 -54.06 0.35
CA ASP A 412 5.29 -53.65 1.68
C ASP A 412 5.55 -52.16 2.07
N GLY A 413 5.25 -51.20 1.19
CA GLY A 413 5.86 -49.84 1.22
C GLY A 413 4.87 -48.69 1.33
N CYS A 414 5.29 -47.59 1.95
CA CYS A 414 4.41 -46.48 2.36
C CYS A 414 4.13 -45.46 1.23
N GLY A 415 4.80 -45.55 0.07
CA GLY A 415 4.64 -44.57 -1.02
C GLY A 415 5.16 -43.16 -0.71
N ILE A 416 6.01 -43.01 0.31
CA ILE A 416 6.54 -41.70 0.75
C ILE A 416 7.96 -41.47 0.19
N GLY A 417 8.71 -42.53 -0.13
CA GLY A 417 10.13 -42.43 -0.45
C GLY A 417 10.46 -41.47 -1.61
N LEU A 418 9.77 -41.60 -2.75
CA LEU A 418 9.99 -40.71 -3.90
C LEU A 418 9.50 -39.27 -3.66
N SER A 419 8.46 -39.09 -2.85
CA SER A 419 8.02 -37.74 -2.46
C SER A 419 9.03 -37.03 -1.55
N ILE A 420 9.77 -37.77 -0.71
CA ILE A 420 10.91 -37.23 0.06
C ILE A 420 12.02 -36.82 -0.89
N VAL A 421 12.30 -37.65 -1.90
CA VAL A 421 13.33 -37.36 -2.91
C VAL A 421 13.00 -36.07 -3.64
N GLN A 422 11.76 -35.90 -4.11
CA GLN A 422 11.34 -34.66 -4.78
C GLN A 422 11.47 -33.43 -3.87
N GLU A 423 10.98 -33.51 -2.63
CA GLU A 423 11.04 -32.40 -1.68
C GLU A 423 12.48 -31.96 -1.37
N ILE A 424 13.40 -32.93 -1.21
CA ILE A 424 14.82 -32.61 -1.00
C ILE A 424 15.41 -31.99 -2.26
N CYS A 425 15.09 -32.50 -3.45
CA CYS A 425 15.56 -31.95 -4.72
C CYS A 425 15.15 -30.48 -4.91
N GLU A 426 13.87 -30.17 -4.68
CA GLU A 426 13.32 -28.81 -4.80
C GLU A 426 14.00 -27.81 -3.85
N ARG A 427 14.41 -28.25 -2.66
CA ARG A 427 15.07 -27.39 -1.66
C ARG A 427 16.57 -27.22 -1.89
N THR A 428 17.22 -28.23 -2.43
CA THR A 428 18.69 -28.25 -2.61
C THR A 428 19.13 -27.82 -4.01
N GLY A 429 18.18 -27.63 -4.92
CA GLY A 429 18.45 -27.40 -6.34
C GLY A 429 18.92 -28.66 -7.08
N TYR A 430 18.75 -29.85 -6.47
CA TYR A 430 19.04 -31.12 -7.13
C TYR A 430 17.88 -31.48 -8.05
N ARG A 431 18.10 -32.45 -8.95
CA ARG A 431 17.06 -32.97 -9.84
C ARG A 431 17.03 -34.48 -9.76
N VAL A 432 15.83 -35.05 -9.86
CA VAL A 432 15.62 -36.49 -10.00
C VAL A 432 14.83 -36.75 -11.27
N GLU A 433 15.28 -37.69 -12.08
CA GLU A 433 14.63 -38.11 -13.32
C GLU A 433 14.41 -39.63 -13.32
N LEU A 434 13.26 -40.07 -13.82
CA LEU A 434 12.91 -41.48 -13.97
C LEU A 434 12.87 -41.83 -15.46
N SER A 435 13.58 -42.88 -15.84
CA SER A 435 13.68 -43.36 -17.22
C SER A 435 13.59 -44.89 -17.27
N ASP A 436 13.33 -45.44 -18.45
CA ASP A 436 13.37 -46.89 -18.65
C ASP A 436 14.83 -47.35 -18.70
N THR A 437 15.13 -48.49 -18.07
CA THR A 437 16.50 -49.01 -18.04
C THR A 437 16.80 -49.91 -19.25
N PRO A 438 18.04 -49.90 -19.78
CA PRO A 438 18.49 -50.91 -20.74
C PRO A 438 18.71 -52.30 -20.12
N LEU A 439 18.70 -52.43 -18.78
CA LEU A 439 18.93 -53.71 -18.08
C LEU A 439 17.81 -54.73 -18.27
N ALA A 440 16.56 -54.27 -18.44
CA ALA A 440 15.40 -55.12 -18.65
C ALA A 440 14.31 -54.32 -19.38
N PRO A 441 13.44 -54.97 -20.20
CA PRO A 441 12.41 -54.28 -21.00
C PRO A 441 11.39 -53.47 -20.18
N GLN A 442 11.29 -53.75 -18.87
CA GLN A 442 10.36 -53.11 -17.94
C GLN A 442 11.09 -52.55 -16.72
N GLY A 443 12.42 -52.49 -16.67
CA GLY A 443 13.10 -51.99 -15.47
C GLY A 443 13.07 -50.47 -15.36
N LEU A 444 13.29 -49.93 -14.16
CA LEU A 444 13.32 -48.50 -13.90
C LEU A 444 14.77 -48.02 -13.72
N CYS A 445 15.08 -46.80 -14.15
CA CYS A 445 16.28 -46.12 -13.74
C CYS A 445 15.99 -44.75 -13.17
N ALA A 446 16.42 -44.52 -11.92
CA ALA A 446 16.36 -43.24 -11.25
C ALA A 446 17.72 -42.55 -11.33
N GLU A 447 17.77 -41.36 -11.92
CA GLU A 447 18.97 -40.53 -12.01
C GLU A 447 18.83 -39.31 -11.08
N LEU A 448 19.72 -39.23 -10.09
CA LEU A 448 19.89 -38.06 -9.23
C LEU A 448 21.00 -37.18 -9.80
N ILE A 449 20.69 -35.91 -10.03
CA ILE A 449 21.59 -34.90 -10.59
C ILE A 449 21.82 -33.83 -9.52
N CYS A 450 23.03 -33.76 -8.99
CA CYS A 450 23.46 -32.73 -8.04
C CYS A 450 24.37 -31.72 -8.78
N PRO A 451 24.00 -30.43 -8.83
CA PRO A 451 24.78 -29.43 -9.53
C PRO A 451 26.18 -29.26 -8.91
N GLY A 452 27.18 -29.12 -9.77
CA GLY A 452 28.55 -28.81 -9.35
C GLY A 452 28.65 -27.44 -8.69
N ALA A 453 29.65 -27.25 -7.82
CA ALA A 453 29.88 -26.01 -7.08
C ALA A 453 30.03 -24.74 -7.95
N ALA A 454 30.18 -24.85 -9.28
CA ALA A 454 30.19 -23.72 -10.19
C ALA A 454 28.78 -23.13 -10.47
N ALA A 455 27.70 -23.91 -10.29
CA ALA A 455 26.33 -23.47 -10.57
C ALA A 455 25.57 -22.99 -9.32
N ALA A 456 25.91 -23.50 -8.12
CA ALA A 456 25.20 -23.18 -6.87
C ALA A 456 25.50 -21.78 -6.29
N ALA A 457 26.29 -20.95 -6.98
CA ALA A 457 26.66 -19.59 -6.53
C ALA A 457 26.00 -18.48 -7.38
N ALA A 458 25.07 -18.82 -8.29
CA ALA A 458 24.54 -17.90 -9.29
C ALA A 458 23.06 -17.52 -9.15
N ASP A 459 22.34 -17.99 -8.13
CA ASP A 459 20.94 -17.59 -7.88
C ASP A 459 20.72 -17.00 -6.48
#